data_AF-A0AAE2UYP9-F1
#
_entry.id   AF-A0AAE2UYP9-F1
#
_cell.length_a   1.000
_cell.length_b   1.000
_cell.length_c   1.000
_cell.angle_alpha   90.00
_cell.angle_beta   90.00
_cell.angle_gamma   90.00
#
_symmetry.space_group_name_H-M   'P 1'
#
loop_
_entity.id
_entity.type
_entity.pdbx_description
1 polymer ?
#
loop_
_entity_poly.entity_id
_entity_poly.type
_entity_poly.pdbx_seq_one_letter_code
_entity_poly.pdbx_strand_id
1 'polypeptide(L)'
;MSSMLKENPEFCDVPIIALSASTAQDIPNGCKFDDYLMKPVSADRIFSKISKYIRNKAEKDMHVYPKTNSENTISITIESDKLIDLKNKIAPLIKKLENSMIIGNVKDLAQILISFGEQNDLKSIFDEGEELIKSAESYNIIKIKSSLSKIKRLTLEDGLYE
;
A
#
# COMPACT_ATOMS: atom_id res chain seq x y z
N MET A 1 6.78 0.85 -32.34
CA MET A 1 6.80 1.53 -31.02
C MET A 1 7.63 0.75 -30.00
N SER A 2 7.35 -0.54 -29.75
CA SER A 2 8.18 -1.34 -28.83
C SER A 2 9.65 -1.42 -29.24
N SER A 3 9.94 -1.57 -30.53
CA SER A 3 11.31 -1.55 -31.04
C SER A 3 12.03 -0.22 -30.77
N MET A 4 11.34 0.92 -30.93
CA MET A 4 11.91 2.25 -30.63
C MET A 4 12.24 2.43 -29.14
N LEU A 5 11.39 1.91 -28.25
CA LEU A 5 11.65 1.93 -26.80
C LEU A 5 12.84 1.02 -26.45
N LYS A 6 12.92 -0.18 -27.07
CA LYS A 6 14.01 -1.12 -26.84
C LYS A 6 15.34 -0.70 -27.47
N GLU A 7 15.32 0.17 -28.48
CA GLU A 7 16.51 0.73 -29.13
C GLU A 7 17.04 1.98 -28.42
N ASN A 8 16.23 2.61 -27.56
CA ASN A 8 16.67 3.73 -26.73
C ASN A 8 17.40 3.21 -25.47
N PRO A 9 18.68 3.57 -25.24
CA PRO A 9 19.44 3.11 -24.07
C PRO A 9 18.81 3.46 -22.72
N GLU A 10 18.01 4.53 -22.64
CA GLU A 10 17.33 4.94 -21.40
C GLU A 10 16.16 3.99 -21.04
N PHE A 11 15.54 3.37 -22.04
CA PHE A 11 14.31 2.59 -21.87
C PHE A 11 14.45 1.11 -22.26
N CYS A 12 15.63 0.67 -22.71
CA CYS A 12 15.84 -0.68 -23.23
C CYS A 12 15.53 -1.77 -22.20
N ASP A 13 15.76 -1.49 -20.92
CA ASP A 13 15.55 -2.41 -19.80
C ASP A 13 14.11 -2.37 -19.25
N VAL A 14 13.28 -1.42 -19.71
CA VAL A 14 11.88 -1.34 -19.27
C VAL A 14 11.09 -2.50 -19.88
N PRO A 15 10.40 -3.32 -19.08
CA PRO A 15 9.59 -4.42 -19.58
C PRO A 15 8.33 -3.89 -20.29
N ILE A 16 8.08 -4.34 -21.51
CA ILE A 16 6.95 -3.93 -22.35
C ILE A 16 5.99 -5.12 -22.50
N ILE A 17 4.79 -4.99 -21.91
CA ILE A 17 3.73 -5.99 -22.03
C ILE A 17 2.70 -5.50 -23.06
N ALA A 18 2.52 -6.26 -24.13
CA ALA A 18 1.55 -5.93 -25.17
C ALA A 18 0.14 -6.43 -24.82
N LEU A 19 -0.86 -5.58 -25.05
CA LEU A 19 -2.26 -5.91 -24.87
C LEU A 19 -2.91 -6.22 -26.24
N SER A 20 -3.20 -7.49 -26.51
CA SER A 20 -3.70 -7.96 -27.81
C SER A 20 -5.19 -8.37 -27.76
N ALA A 21 -5.90 -8.16 -28.86
CA ALA A 21 -7.25 -8.68 -29.07
C ALA A 21 -7.28 -10.11 -29.66
N SER A 22 -6.13 -10.59 -30.16
CA SER A 22 -5.99 -11.92 -30.75
C SER A 22 -4.76 -12.66 -30.20
N THR A 23 -4.60 -13.93 -30.59
CA THR A 23 -3.54 -14.81 -30.08
C THR A 23 -2.15 -14.28 -30.45
N ALA A 24 -1.11 -14.74 -29.74
CA ALA A 24 0.27 -14.30 -29.95
C ALA A 24 0.84 -14.54 -31.38
N GLN A 25 0.10 -15.26 -32.25
CA GLN A 25 0.50 -15.52 -33.63
C GLN A 25 0.23 -14.35 -34.60
N ASP A 26 -0.64 -13.38 -34.24
CA ASP A 26 -0.98 -12.25 -35.12
C ASP A 26 -0.11 -11.00 -34.90
N ILE A 27 0.94 -11.12 -34.08
CA ILE A 27 1.80 -9.97 -33.77
C ILE A 27 2.74 -9.72 -34.95
N PRO A 28 2.79 -8.50 -35.51
CA PRO A 28 3.68 -8.18 -36.61
C PRO A 28 5.14 -8.51 -36.29
N ASN A 29 5.80 -9.25 -37.19
CA ASN A 29 7.22 -9.56 -37.11
C ASN A 29 8.04 -8.29 -36.89
N GLY A 30 8.98 -8.31 -35.94
CA GLY A 30 9.86 -7.19 -35.61
C GLY A 30 9.45 -6.37 -34.38
N CYS A 31 8.32 -6.68 -33.75
CA CYS A 31 7.96 -6.11 -32.45
C CYS A 31 8.73 -6.80 -31.31
N LYS A 32 9.35 -5.99 -30.42
CA LYS A 32 10.11 -6.49 -29.25
C LYS A 32 9.31 -6.29 -27.96
N PHE A 33 8.47 -7.26 -27.60
CA PHE A 33 7.72 -7.26 -26.33
C PHE A 33 8.24 -8.35 -25.41
N ASP A 34 8.17 -8.11 -24.11
CA ASP A 34 8.63 -9.05 -23.08
C ASP A 34 7.51 -9.99 -22.63
N ASP A 35 6.24 -9.56 -22.69
CA ASP A 35 5.09 -10.43 -22.48
C ASP A 35 3.84 -9.91 -23.21
N TYR A 36 2.77 -10.71 -23.17
CA TYR A 36 1.48 -10.44 -23.80
C TYR A 36 0.32 -10.72 -22.86
N LEU A 37 -0.72 -9.90 -22.99
CA LEU A 37 -1.98 -10.02 -22.29
C LEU A 37 -3.12 -9.99 -23.31
N MET A 38 -3.97 -11.01 -23.29
CA MET A 38 -5.11 -11.11 -24.21
C MET A 38 -6.34 -10.46 -23.60
N LYS A 39 -7.04 -9.64 -24.39
CA LYS A 39 -8.35 -9.08 -24.03
C LYS A 39 -9.45 -10.17 -24.07
N PRO A 40 -10.50 -10.06 -23.25
CA PRO A 40 -10.65 -9.10 -22.16
C PRO A 40 -9.70 -9.43 -21.01
N VAL A 41 -9.22 -8.37 -20.35
CA VAL A 41 -8.23 -8.51 -19.29
C VAL A 41 -8.92 -8.69 -17.95
N SER A 42 -8.50 -9.69 -17.18
CA SER A 42 -8.86 -9.82 -15.77
C SER A 42 -7.74 -9.32 -14.86
N ALA A 43 -8.10 -8.87 -13.65
CA ALA A 43 -7.14 -8.41 -12.66
C ALA A 43 -6.07 -9.48 -12.37
N ASP A 44 -6.47 -10.74 -12.19
CA ASP A 44 -5.54 -11.85 -11.92
C ASP A 44 -4.52 -12.05 -13.05
N ARG A 45 -4.95 -11.85 -14.31
CA ARG A 45 -4.06 -11.95 -15.48
C ARG A 45 -3.09 -10.77 -15.56
N ILE A 46 -3.48 -9.59 -15.08
CA ILE A 46 -2.55 -8.45 -14.95
C ILE A 46 -1.51 -8.76 -13.87
N PHE A 47 -1.96 -9.15 -12.68
CA PHE A 47 -1.08 -9.39 -11.54
C PHE A 47 -0.05 -10.48 -11.83
N SER A 48 -0.47 -11.60 -12.42
CA SER A 48 0.42 -12.71 -12.79
C SER A 48 1.48 -12.35 -13.85
N LYS A 49 1.21 -11.34 -14.70
CA LYS A 49 2.14 -10.88 -15.72
C LYS A 49 3.11 -9.84 -15.17
N ILE A 50 2.61 -8.86 -14.42
CA ILE A 50 3.41 -7.79 -13.83
C ILE A 50 4.34 -8.32 -12.74
N SER A 51 3.90 -9.29 -11.92
CA SER A 51 4.69 -9.83 -10.81
C SER A 51 6.04 -10.39 -11.23
N LYS A 52 6.17 -10.91 -12.47
CA LYS A 52 7.43 -11.42 -13.02
C LYS A 52 8.51 -10.36 -13.20
N TYR A 53 8.10 -9.11 -13.35
CA TYR A 53 8.97 -7.97 -13.66
C TYR A 53 9.20 -7.06 -12.46
N ILE A 54 8.44 -7.23 -11.38
CA ILE A 54 8.69 -6.58 -10.11
C ILE A 54 9.71 -7.42 -9.36
N ARG A 55 10.97 -6.99 -9.31
CA ARG A 55 11.97 -7.59 -8.43
C ARG A 55 11.47 -7.50 -6.99
N ASN A 56 11.17 -8.65 -6.38
CA ASN A 56 11.09 -8.72 -4.92
C ASN A 56 12.46 -8.29 -4.40
N LYS A 57 12.51 -7.15 -3.70
CA LYS A 57 13.73 -6.65 -3.03
C LYS A 57 14.22 -7.58 -1.90
N ALA A 58 13.65 -8.77 -1.77
CA ALA A 58 13.95 -9.76 -0.75
C ALA A 58 15.02 -10.78 -1.14
N GLU A 59 15.50 -10.78 -2.40
CA GLU A 59 16.58 -11.68 -2.84
C GLU A 59 17.90 -10.93 -3.01
N LYS A 60 18.37 -10.36 -1.91
CA LYS A 60 19.77 -10.12 -1.54
C LYS A 60 19.75 -9.50 -0.14
N ASP A 61 20.47 -10.11 0.79
CA ASP A 61 20.54 -9.80 2.23
C ASP A 61 19.46 -10.44 3.14
N MET A 62 19.40 -11.78 3.16
CA MET A 62 19.00 -12.48 4.39
C MET A 62 20.23 -12.69 5.28
N HIS A 63 20.67 -11.61 5.92
CA HIS A 63 21.30 -11.74 7.23
C HIS A 63 20.21 -12.16 8.22
N VAL A 64 20.44 -13.30 8.86
CA VAL A 64 19.63 -13.83 9.96
C VAL A 64 19.59 -12.79 11.08
N TYR A 65 18.45 -12.13 11.28
CA TYR A 65 18.15 -11.41 12.50
C TYR A 65 17.27 -12.29 13.40
N PRO A 66 17.64 -12.47 14.69
CA PRO A 66 16.95 -13.36 15.59
C PRO A 66 15.58 -12.78 15.95
N LYS A 67 14.56 -13.66 15.93
CA LYS A 67 13.28 -13.42 16.59
C LYS A 67 13.55 -13.10 18.06
N THR A 68 13.33 -11.85 18.45
CA THR A 68 13.22 -11.48 19.85
C THR A 68 11.76 -11.23 20.14
N ASN A 69 11.18 -12.15 20.90
CA ASN A 69 9.93 -11.94 21.60
C ASN A 69 10.11 -10.74 22.54
N SER A 70 9.26 -9.73 22.40
CA SER A 70 9.01 -8.78 23.49
C SER A 70 7.57 -8.33 23.36
N GLU A 71 6.72 -9.07 24.05
CA GLU A 71 5.50 -8.54 24.64
C GLU A 71 5.92 -7.43 25.60
N ASN A 72 5.99 -6.19 25.13
CA ASN A 72 6.03 -5.02 25.99
C ASN A 72 4.72 -4.26 25.77
N THR A 73 3.68 -4.72 26.47
CA THR A 73 2.52 -3.93 26.83
C THR A 73 3.00 -2.74 27.67
N ILE A 74 3.34 -1.65 27.01
CA ILE A 74 3.50 -0.35 27.66
C ILE A 74 2.08 0.12 27.99
N SER A 75 1.70 0.00 29.26
CA SER A 75 0.49 0.65 29.79
C SER A 75 0.68 2.16 29.69
N ILE A 76 0.15 2.72 28.61
CA ILE A 76 0.11 4.16 28.40
C ILE A 76 -1.15 4.68 29.12
N THR A 77 -0.96 5.48 30.17
CA THR A 77 -2.04 6.25 30.80
C THR A 77 -2.37 7.45 29.89
N ILE A 78 -3.08 7.21 28.79
CA ILE A 78 -3.68 8.29 28.01
C ILE A 78 -4.90 8.78 28.79
N GLU A 79 -5.02 10.09 29.01
CA GLU A 79 -6.27 10.69 29.48
C GLU A 79 -7.40 10.27 28.54
N SER A 80 -8.34 9.47 29.05
CA SER A 80 -9.45 8.86 28.30
C SER A 80 -10.12 9.84 27.32
N ASP A 81 -10.26 11.10 27.72
CA ASP A 81 -10.92 12.14 26.93
C ASP A 81 -10.19 12.46 25.61
N LYS A 82 -8.85 12.44 25.59
CA LYS A 82 -8.07 12.69 24.37
C LYS A 82 -8.17 11.55 23.37
N LEU A 83 -8.28 10.31 23.87
CA LEU A 83 -8.47 9.13 23.03
C LEU A 83 -9.88 9.12 22.41
N ILE A 84 -10.89 9.53 23.18
CA ILE A 84 -12.27 9.70 22.72
C ILE A 84 -12.31 10.77 21.61
N ASP A 85 -11.66 11.91 21.81
CA ASP A 85 -11.56 12.97 20.80
C ASP A 85 -10.88 12.51 19.51
N LEU A 86 -9.80 11.74 19.62
CA LEU A 86 -9.15 11.16 18.45
C LEU A 86 -10.11 10.21 17.70
N LYS A 87 -10.75 9.29 18.43
CA LYS A 87 -11.71 8.32 17.86
C LYS A 87 -12.82 9.03 17.10
N ASN A 88 -13.37 10.09 17.68
CA ASN A 88 -14.42 10.91 17.07
C ASN A 88 -13.95 11.61 15.78
N LYS A 89 -12.68 12.05 15.72
CA LYS A 89 -12.11 12.66 14.52
C LYS A 89 -11.84 11.66 13.40
N ILE A 90 -11.33 10.47 13.72
CA ILE A 90 -10.87 9.51 12.71
C ILE A 90 -11.97 8.56 12.22
N ALA A 91 -12.95 8.20 13.06
CA ALA A 91 -14.04 7.31 12.67
C ALA A 91 -14.79 7.73 11.39
N PRO A 92 -15.21 9.01 11.22
CA PRO A 92 -15.87 9.43 9.98
C PRO A 92 -14.94 9.39 8.76
N LEU A 93 -13.63 9.62 8.94
CA LEU A 93 -12.65 9.56 7.86
C LEU A 93 -12.41 8.12 7.41
N ILE A 94 -12.26 7.18 8.35
CA ILE A 94 -12.12 5.76 8.05
C ILE A 94 -13.35 5.26 7.28
N LYS A 95 -14.56 5.60 7.71
CA LYS A 95 -15.80 5.23 7.01
C LYS A 95 -15.89 5.82 5.59
N LYS A 96 -15.41 7.04 5.39
CA LYS A 96 -15.32 7.65 4.04
C LYS A 96 -14.33 6.88 3.15
N LEU A 97 -13.17 6.52 3.71
CA LEU A 97 -12.09 5.81 3.00
C LEU A 97 -12.44 4.35 2.67
N GLU A 98 -13.30 3.70 3.46
CA GLU A 98 -13.84 2.38 3.14
C GLU A 98 -14.71 2.40 1.86
N ASN A 99 -15.50 3.46 1.68
CA ASN A 99 -16.41 3.60 0.54
C ASN A 99 -15.73 4.21 -0.69
N SER A 100 -14.77 5.13 -0.49
CA SER A 100 -14.06 5.82 -1.56
C SER A 100 -12.63 6.15 -1.15
N MET A 101 -11.68 5.48 -1.80
CA MET A 101 -10.25 5.61 -1.53
C MET A 101 -9.69 6.88 -2.19
N ILE A 102 -9.96 8.03 -1.59
CA ILE A 102 -9.43 9.33 -2.03
C ILE A 102 -8.11 9.60 -1.30
N ILE A 103 -7.01 9.73 -2.05
CA ILE A 103 -5.66 9.90 -1.49
C ILE A 103 -5.54 11.15 -0.60
N GLY A 104 -6.23 12.24 -0.94
CA GLY A 104 -6.31 13.43 -0.07
C GLY A 104 -6.83 13.08 1.34
N ASN A 105 -7.93 12.35 1.42
CA ASN A 105 -8.51 11.91 2.70
C ASN A 105 -7.59 10.94 3.45
N VAL A 106 -6.80 10.12 2.74
CA VAL A 106 -5.80 9.24 3.37
C VAL A 106 -4.71 10.08 4.02
N LYS A 107 -4.23 11.13 3.34
CA LYS A 107 -3.24 12.07 3.89
C LYS A 107 -3.80 12.85 5.08
N ASP A 108 -5.05 13.29 5.02
CA ASP A 108 -5.71 13.98 6.14
C ASP A 108 -5.77 13.09 7.39
N LEU A 109 -6.17 11.83 7.23
CA LEU A 109 -6.17 10.86 8.33
C LEU A 109 -4.76 10.64 8.89
N ALA A 110 -3.77 10.48 8.01
CA ALA A 110 -2.39 10.25 8.41
C ALA A 110 -1.81 11.43 9.20
N GLN A 111 -2.11 12.67 8.79
CA GLN A 111 -1.69 13.87 9.49
C GLN A 111 -2.31 13.98 10.89
N ILE A 112 -3.58 13.57 11.05
CA ILE A 112 -4.23 13.52 12.37
C ILE A 112 -3.50 12.55 13.29
N LEU A 113 -3.12 11.36 12.80
CA LEU A 113 -2.40 10.36 13.58
C LEU A 113 -0.99 10.83 13.97
N ILE A 114 -0.25 11.40 13.02
CA ILE A 114 1.08 12.00 13.28
C ILE A 114 0.98 13.06 14.37
N SER A 115 0.09 14.03 14.19
CA SER A 115 -0.05 15.16 15.14
C SER A 115 -0.48 14.69 16.52
N PHE A 116 -1.39 13.72 16.60
CA PHE A 116 -1.82 13.15 17.88
C PHE A 116 -0.70 12.35 18.56
N GLY A 117 0.04 11.57 17.77
CA GLY A 117 1.19 10.80 18.23
C GLY A 117 2.29 11.68 18.79
N GLU A 118 2.63 12.78 18.13
CA GLU A 118 3.62 13.76 18.63
C GLU A 118 3.15 14.46 19.90
N GLN A 119 1.89 14.94 19.92
CA GLN A 119 1.35 15.72 21.05
C GLN A 119 1.24 14.91 22.35
N ASN A 120 1.14 13.58 22.26
CA ASN A 120 0.94 12.70 23.40
C ASN A 120 2.10 11.71 23.60
N ASP A 121 3.22 11.89 22.89
CA ASP A 121 4.40 11.01 22.90
C ASP A 121 4.07 9.53 22.60
N LEU A 122 3.13 9.30 21.69
CA LEU A 122 2.64 7.98 21.30
C LEU A 122 3.29 7.54 20.00
N LYS A 123 4.53 7.05 20.12
CA LYS A 123 5.33 6.60 18.98
C LYS A 123 4.58 5.60 18.08
N SER A 124 3.81 4.69 18.66
CA SER A 124 3.02 3.71 17.88
C SER A 124 2.00 4.38 16.96
N ILE A 125 1.29 5.43 17.41
CA ILE A 125 0.28 6.12 16.59
C ILE A 125 0.98 7.01 15.54
N PHE A 126 2.07 7.66 15.94
CA PHE A 126 2.91 8.44 15.04
C PHE A 126 3.45 7.59 13.88
N ASP A 127 4.04 6.44 14.19
CA ASP A 127 4.62 5.53 13.21
C ASP A 127 3.55 5.02 12.21
N GLU A 128 2.31 4.77 12.65
CA GLU A 128 1.19 4.40 11.77
C GLU A 128 0.83 5.53 10.79
N GLY A 129 0.80 6.77 11.27
CA GLY A 129 0.53 7.94 10.42
C GLY A 129 1.64 8.15 9.38
N GLU A 130 2.91 8.05 9.78
CA GLU A 130 4.08 8.07 8.89
C GLU A 130 4.00 7.00 7.80
N GLU A 131 3.65 5.76 8.18
CA GLU A 131 3.50 4.65 7.25
C GLU A 131 2.34 4.88 6.28
N LEU A 132 1.24 5.49 6.74
CA LEU A 132 0.09 5.83 5.93
C LEU A 132 0.41 6.94 4.91
N ILE A 133 1.19 7.96 5.28
CA ILE A 133 1.71 8.98 4.35
C ILE A 133 2.56 8.34 3.26
N LYS A 134 3.56 7.54 3.64
CA LYS A 134 4.45 6.86 2.68
C LYS A 134 3.66 5.99 1.70
N SER A 135 2.63 5.32 2.19
CA SER A 135 1.74 4.48 1.37
C SER A 135 0.87 5.32 0.43
N ALA A 136 0.39 6.48 0.88
CA ALA A 136 -0.37 7.43 0.07
C ALA A 136 0.47 8.06 -1.06
N GLU A 137 1.72 8.45 -0.76
CA GLU A 137 2.63 9.04 -1.74
C GLU A 137 3.10 8.04 -2.80
N SER A 138 3.27 6.77 -2.41
CA SER A 138 3.60 5.68 -3.32
C SER A 138 2.38 5.03 -3.98
N TYR A 139 1.16 5.55 -3.74
CA TYR A 139 -0.11 4.98 -4.22
C TYR A 139 -0.28 3.48 -3.91
N ASN A 140 0.31 3.01 -2.81
CA ASN A 140 0.25 1.61 -2.40
C ASN A 140 -1.09 1.28 -1.74
N ILE A 141 -2.12 1.07 -2.56
CA ILE A 141 -3.49 0.83 -2.11
C ILE A 141 -3.61 -0.39 -1.19
N ILE A 142 -2.83 -1.45 -1.42
CA ILE A 142 -2.82 -2.65 -0.58
C ILE A 142 -2.35 -2.29 0.83
N LYS A 143 -1.25 -1.53 0.91
CA LYS A 143 -0.67 -1.10 2.17
C LYS A 143 -1.59 -0.12 2.90
N ILE A 144 -2.20 0.83 2.20
CA ILE A 144 -3.23 1.74 2.76
C ILE A 144 -4.36 0.93 3.39
N LYS A 145 -4.92 -0.07 2.68
CA LYS A 145 -5.98 -0.92 3.23
C LYS A 145 -5.54 -1.65 4.51
N SER A 146 -4.33 -2.23 4.50
CA SER A 146 -3.80 -2.93 5.68
C SER A 146 -3.60 -2.00 6.89
N SER A 147 -3.08 -0.79 6.66
CA SER A 147 -2.91 0.23 7.70
C SER A 147 -4.27 0.70 8.23
N LEU A 148 -5.25 0.96 7.37
CA LEU A 148 -6.61 1.32 7.79
C LEU A 148 -7.25 0.24 8.67
N SER A 149 -7.09 -1.05 8.33
CA SER A 149 -7.57 -2.16 9.17
C SER A 149 -6.85 -2.22 10.52
N LYS A 150 -5.54 -1.91 10.56
CA LYS A 150 -4.77 -1.86 11.81
C LYS A 150 -5.22 -0.70 12.70
N ILE A 151 -5.32 0.50 12.14
CA ILE A 151 -5.82 1.70 12.82
C ILE A 151 -7.22 1.46 13.37
N LYS A 152 -8.10 0.85 12.57
CA LYS A 152 -9.47 0.50 12.99
C LYS A 152 -9.48 -0.39 14.23
N ARG A 153 -8.65 -1.42 14.30
CA ARG A 153 -8.54 -2.28 15.49
C ARG A 153 -8.05 -1.51 16.70
N LEU A 154 -7.01 -0.70 16.53
CA LEU A 154 -6.43 0.12 17.61
C LEU A 154 -7.40 1.17 18.18
N THR A 155 -8.44 1.54 17.44
CA THR A 155 -9.31 2.69 17.78
C THR A 155 -10.78 2.32 17.98
N LEU A 156 -11.19 1.11 17.56
CA LEU A 156 -12.57 0.63 17.67
C LEU A 156 -12.74 -0.66 18.50
N GLU A 157 -11.68 -1.28 19.02
CA GLU A 157 -11.82 -2.33 20.05
C GLU A 157 -12.12 -1.70 21.42
N ASP A 158 -13.38 -1.24 21.55
CA ASP A 158 -14.15 -1.10 22.79
C ASP A 158 -15.64 -1.00 22.40
N GLY A 159 -16.12 -1.96 21.60
CA GLY A 159 -17.46 -1.88 21.02
C GLY A 159 -18.03 -3.20 20.49
N LEU A 160 -17.57 -4.34 21.00
CA LEU A 160 -18.23 -5.63 20.76
C LEU A 160 -18.53 -6.31 22.10
N TYR A 161 -19.45 -5.70 22.84
CA TYR A 161 -20.42 -6.43 23.67
C TYR A 161 -21.76 -5.72 23.49
N GLU A 162 -22.60 -6.28 22.60
CA GLU A 162 -24.00 -6.66 22.80
C GLU A 162 -24.58 -7.24 21.51
#